data_AF-A0A8B8CMR2-F1
#
_entry.id   AF-A0A8B8CMR2-F1
#
_cell.length_a   1.000
_cell.length_b   1.000
_cell.length_c   1.000
_cell.angle_alpha   90.00
_cell.angle_beta   90.00
_cell.angle_gamma   90.00
#
_symmetry.space_group_name_H-M   'P 1'
#
loop_
_entity.id
_entity.type
_entity.pdbx_description
1 polymer ?
#
loop_
_entity_poly.entity_id
_entity_poly.type
_entity_poly.pdbx_seq_one_letter_code
_entity_poly.pdbx_strand_id
1 'polypeptide(L)'
;MLKMKTDSIKMSLWRDLAESSFVGKYVEMTNHIVTAFNDEVSVSSTSRTDLKECDQTISEIKGSVVGFVMKEIALSILVCVEEEYREVEAPLQMVASALFCQEDKIESVLESSLPMKCAFQLKDDTVQQILGMEKEETSD
;
A
#
# COMPACT_ATOMS: atom_id res chain seq x y z
N MET A 1 0.61 -8.62 -19.22
CA MET A 1 -0.57 -8.44 -18.35
C MET A 1 -0.23 -7.34 -17.36
N LEU A 2 -1.08 -6.34 -17.21
CA LEU A 2 -0.90 -5.26 -16.22
C LEU A 2 -1.67 -5.65 -14.96
N LYS A 3 -1.06 -5.48 -13.79
CA LYS A 3 -1.71 -5.71 -12.50
C LYS A 3 -1.88 -4.37 -11.79
N MET A 4 -3.11 -4.05 -11.44
CA MET A 4 -3.48 -2.91 -10.60
C MET A 4 -3.88 -3.42 -9.21
N LYS A 5 -4.15 -2.50 -8.27
CA LYS A 5 -4.54 -2.86 -6.90
C LYS A 5 -5.85 -3.66 -6.86
N THR A 6 -6.81 -3.30 -7.71
CA THR A 6 -8.17 -3.87 -7.71
C THR A 6 -8.35 -5.01 -8.70
N ASP A 7 -7.58 -5.03 -9.80
CA ASP A 7 -7.78 -5.99 -10.87
C ASP A 7 -6.53 -6.13 -11.75
N SER A 8 -6.55 -7.10 -12.67
CA SER A 8 -5.57 -7.27 -13.72
C SER A 8 -6.20 -7.11 -15.09
N ILE A 9 -5.50 -6.45 -16.01
CA ILE A 9 -5.98 -6.22 -17.36
C ILE A 9 -5.02 -6.80 -18.40
N LYS A 10 -5.58 -7.44 -19.42
CA LYS A 10 -4.78 -7.91 -20.56
C LYS A 10 -4.27 -6.72 -21.35
N MET A 11 -3.01 -6.81 -21.74
CA MET A 11 -2.33 -5.77 -22.48
C MET A 11 -1.64 -6.34 -23.71
N SER A 12 -1.89 -5.72 -24.86
CA SER A 12 -1.23 -6.02 -26.12
C SER A 12 -0.19 -4.95 -26.43
N LEU A 13 1.08 -5.34 -26.42
CA LEU A 13 2.21 -4.48 -26.80
C LEU A 13 2.56 -4.72 -28.27
N TRP A 14 2.82 -3.65 -29.00
CA TRP A 14 3.15 -3.67 -30.43
C TRP A 14 4.57 -3.17 -30.67
N ARG A 15 5.27 -3.79 -31.64
CA ARG A 15 6.59 -3.38 -32.15
C ARG A 15 7.65 -3.30 -31.05
N ASP A 16 8.40 -2.20 -30.98
CA ASP A 16 9.55 -1.99 -30.10
C ASP A 16 9.18 -2.13 -28.61
N LEU A 17 7.91 -1.90 -28.25
CA LEU A 17 7.43 -2.10 -26.88
C LEU A 17 7.21 -3.59 -26.54
N ALA A 18 7.00 -4.46 -27.52
CA ALA A 18 6.90 -5.91 -27.29
C ALA A 18 8.24 -6.53 -26.91
N GLU A 19 9.35 -5.90 -27.31
CA GLU A 19 10.72 -6.34 -26.99
C GLU A 19 11.27 -5.71 -25.70
N SER A 20 10.51 -4.79 -25.09
CA SER A 20 10.93 -4.05 -23.90
C SER A 20 10.76 -4.86 -22.59
N SER A 21 11.72 -4.73 -21.66
CA SER A 21 11.76 -5.51 -20.40
C SER A 21 11.10 -4.79 -19.22
N PHE A 22 9.78 -4.56 -19.31
CA PHE A 22 8.99 -3.97 -18.22
C PHE A 22 8.35 -4.99 -17.26
N VAL A 23 8.64 -6.28 -17.43
CA VAL A 23 8.07 -7.32 -16.57
C VAL A 23 8.59 -7.15 -15.14
N GLY A 24 7.66 -7.05 -14.18
CA GLY A 24 7.96 -6.88 -12.76
C GLY A 24 8.26 -5.44 -12.33
N LYS A 25 8.12 -4.46 -13.24
CA LYS A 25 8.36 -3.04 -12.97
C LYS A 25 7.04 -2.27 -12.81
N TYR A 26 7.09 -1.19 -12.05
CA TYR A 26 6.02 -0.20 -12.05
C TYR A 26 6.21 0.70 -13.25
N VAL A 27 5.15 0.87 -14.03
CA VAL A 27 5.20 1.65 -15.26
C VAL A 27 4.06 2.65 -15.32
N GLU A 28 4.40 3.86 -15.73
CA GLU A 28 3.43 4.85 -16.17
C GLU A 28 3.25 4.71 -17.68
N MET A 29 2.00 4.65 -18.11
CA MET A 29 1.65 4.50 -19.52
C MET A 29 0.74 5.61 -20.00
N THR A 30 1.16 6.31 -21.06
CA THR A 30 0.36 7.36 -21.70
C THR A 30 0.08 7.02 -23.16
N ASN A 31 -0.95 7.65 -23.74
CA ASN A 31 -1.32 7.49 -25.16
C ASN A 31 -1.61 6.02 -25.58
N HIS A 32 -2.33 5.29 -24.73
CA HIS A 32 -2.79 3.93 -25.00
C HIS A 32 -4.27 3.93 -25.44
N ILE A 33 -4.72 2.82 -26.01
CA ILE A 33 -6.13 2.62 -26.39
C ILE A 33 -6.76 1.59 -25.47
N VAL A 34 -7.93 1.90 -24.94
CA VAL A 34 -8.77 0.93 -24.21
C VAL A 34 -9.82 0.39 -25.17
N THR A 35 -9.99 -0.92 -25.21
CA THR A 35 -11.00 -1.59 -26.04
C THR A 35 -11.80 -2.55 -25.18
N ALA A 36 -13.13 -2.49 -25.29
CA ALA A 36 -14.06 -3.42 -24.66
C ALA A 36 -14.72 -4.28 -25.74
N PHE A 37 -14.61 -5.61 -25.62
CA PHE A 37 -15.22 -6.55 -26.54
C PHE A 37 -15.68 -7.81 -25.78
N ASN A 38 -16.91 -8.26 -26.00
CA ASN A 38 -17.52 -9.40 -25.28
C ASN A 38 -17.35 -9.30 -23.75
N ASP A 39 -17.64 -8.15 -23.17
CA ASP A 39 -17.49 -7.85 -21.73
C ASP A 39 -16.05 -7.97 -21.18
N GLU A 40 -15.05 -8.14 -22.05
CA GLU A 40 -13.65 -8.12 -21.70
C GLU A 40 -13.03 -6.77 -22.06
N VAL A 41 -12.43 -6.10 -21.07
CA VAL A 41 -11.70 -4.85 -21.27
C VAL A 41 -10.22 -5.18 -21.46
N SER A 42 -9.59 -4.57 -22.48
CA SER A 42 -8.18 -4.73 -22.79
C SER A 42 -7.53 -3.40 -23.13
N VAL A 43 -6.22 -3.33 -22.94
CA VAL A 43 -5.42 -2.15 -23.26
C VAL A 43 -4.41 -2.49 -24.36
N SER A 44 -4.30 -1.64 -25.37
CA SER A 44 -3.34 -1.82 -26.46
C SER A 44 -2.40 -0.62 -26.58
N SER A 45 -1.12 -0.90 -26.81
CA SER A 45 -0.16 0.14 -27.18
C SER A 45 -0.39 0.59 -28.62
N THR A 46 0.00 1.83 -28.90
CA THR A 46 0.00 2.46 -30.22
C THR A 46 1.42 2.88 -30.59
N SER A 47 1.63 3.38 -31.80
CA SER A 47 2.91 4.00 -32.20
C SER A 47 3.28 5.26 -31.40
N ARG A 48 2.37 5.80 -30.59
CA ARG A 48 2.58 6.97 -29.73
C ARG A 48 2.60 6.64 -28.25
N THR A 49 2.40 5.37 -27.89
CA THR A 49 2.41 4.95 -26.50
C THR A 49 3.79 5.13 -25.92
N ASP A 50 3.84 5.81 -24.78
CA ASP A 50 5.06 5.99 -24.00
C ASP A 50 4.91 5.20 -22.71
N LEU A 51 5.87 4.31 -22.45
CA LEU A 51 5.95 3.46 -21.28
C LEU A 51 7.24 3.81 -20.54
N LYS A 52 7.11 4.32 -19.33
CA LYS A 52 8.24 4.70 -18.49
C LYS A 52 8.20 3.94 -17.19
N GLU A 53 9.35 3.43 -16.79
CA GLU A 53 9.51 2.93 -15.43
C GLU A 53 9.32 4.08 -14.45
N CYS A 54 8.50 3.85 -13.45
CA CYS A 54 8.23 4.80 -12.38
C CYS A 54 8.46 4.12 -11.02
N ASP A 55 8.63 4.94 -9.98
CA ASP A 55 8.65 4.43 -8.63
C ASP A 55 7.26 3.90 -8.24
N GLN A 56 7.24 2.87 -7.41
CA GLN A 56 5.99 2.36 -6.86
C GLN A 56 5.29 3.45 -6.04
N THR A 57 4.01 3.66 -6.31
CA THR A 57 3.21 4.68 -5.61
C THR A 57 3.12 4.38 -4.12
N ILE A 58 3.68 5.26 -3.30
CA ILE A 58 3.50 5.25 -1.85
C ILE A 58 2.13 5.85 -1.56
N SER A 59 1.29 5.13 -0.80
CA SER A 59 -0.03 5.60 -0.38
C SER A 59 0.03 6.06 1.07
N GLU A 60 -0.54 7.22 1.38
CA GLU A 60 -0.71 7.67 2.77
C GLU A 60 -2.09 7.24 3.28
N ILE A 61 -2.13 6.63 4.47
CA ILE A 61 -3.37 6.36 5.18
C ILE A 61 -3.36 7.08 6.53
N LYS A 62 -4.54 7.58 6.94
CA LYS A 62 -4.79 8.15 8.26
C LYS A 62 -6.02 7.50 8.83
N GLY A 63 -5.94 7.10 10.10
CA GLY A 63 -7.03 6.41 10.75
C GLY A 63 -6.71 6.12 12.20
N SER A 64 -7.42 5.17 12.77
CA SER A 64 -7.19 4.72 14.14
C SER A 64 -6.78 3.25 14.14
N VAL A 65 -5.65 2.93 14.76
CA VAL A 65 -5.32 1.54 15.09
C VAL A 65 -6.32 1.06 16.13
N VAL A 66 -6.97 -0.06 15.83
CA VAL A 66 -8.02 -0.67 16.66
C VAL A 66 -7.66 -2.09 17.09
N GLY A 67 -6.62 -2.68 16.50
CA GLY A 67 -6.14 -4.00 16.87
C GLY A 67 -4.77 -4.27 16.28
N PHE A 68 -4.10 -5.32 16.77
CA PHE A 68 -2.82 -5.77 16.24
C PHE A 68 -2.60 -7.26 16.51
N VAL A 69 -1.66 -7.86 15.77
CA VAL A 69 -1.16 -9.22 15.96
C VAL A 69 0.36 -9.21 15.84
N MET A 70 1.04 -9.63 16.90
CA MET A 70 2.50 -9.80 16.92
C MET A 70 2.90 -10.99 16.05
N LYS A 71 3.89 -10.80 15.17
CA LYS A 71 4.61 -11.86 14.44
C LYS A 71 6.08 -11.86 14.86
N GLU A 72 6.87 -12.82 14.40
CA GLU A 72 8.29 -12.96 14.80
C GLU A 72 9.15 -11.72 14.50
N ILE A 73 8.93 -11.04 13.37
CA ILE A 73 9.74 -9.89 12.91
C ILE A 73 8.92 -8.64 12.57
N ALA A 74 7.59 -8.74 12.66
CA ALA A 74 6.68 -7.70 12.21
C ALA A 74 5.41 -7.66 13.07
N LEU A 75 4.67 -6.57 12.93
CA LEU A 75 3.38 -6.34 13.53
C LEU A 75 2.33 -6.25 12.43
N SER A 76 1.28 -7.07 12.51
CA SER A 76 0.06 -6.87 11.73
C SER A 76 -0.82 -5.88 12.48
N ILE A 77 -1.12 -4.72 11.89
CA ILE A 77 -1.87 -3.63 12.51
C ILE A 77 -3.21 -3.52 11.80
N LEU A 78 -4.30 -3.57 12.56
CA LEU A 78 -5.65 -3.33 12.07
C LEU A 78 -6.01 -1.85 12.24
N VAL A 79 -6.22 -1.17 11.12
CA VAL A 79 -6.50 0.27 11.04
C VAL A 79 -7.93 0.48 10.57
N CYS A 80 -8.68 1.33 11.26
CA CYS A 80 -9.98 1.83 10.83
C CYS A 80 -9.79 3.17 10.10
N VAL A 81 -10.18 3.24 8.83
CA VAL A 81 -10.11 4.42 7.96
C VAL A 81 -11.50 4.67 7.40
N GLU A 82 -12.14 5.78 7.78
CA GLU A 82 -13.47 6.18 7.25
C GLU A 82 -14.50 5.04 7.24
N GLU A 83 -14.57 4.26 8.33
CA GLU A 83 -15.46 3.09 8.53
C GLU A 83 -15.04 1.79 7.82
N GLU A 84 -13.95 1.80 7.06
CA GLU A 84 -13.35 0.59 6.50
C GLU A 84 -12.18 0.09 7.36
N TYR A 85 -12.09 -1.23 7.51
CA TYR A 85 -10.98 -1.87 8.22
C TYR A 85 -9.93 -2.36 7.24
N ARG A 86 -8.67 -2.00 7.50
CA ARG A 86 -7.53 -2.38 6.69
C ARG A 86 -6.42 -2.94 7.57
N GLU A 87 -5.88 -4.09 7.17
CA GLU A 87 -4.68 -4.65 7.77
C GLU A 87 -3.44 -4.10 7.06
N VAL A 88 -2.44 -3.71 7.84
CA VAL A 88 -1.13 -3.28 7.35
C VAL A 88 -0.03 -3.98 8.13
N GLU A 89 1.10 -4.24 7.50
CA GLU A 89 2.24 -4.90 8.14
C GLU A 89 3.39 -3.91 8.36
N ALA A 90 3.86 -3.80 9.61
CA ALA A 90 4.93 -2.89 9.99
C ALA A 90 6.09 -3.63 10.68
N PRO A 91 7.36 -3.35 10.36
CA PRO A 91 8.50 -3.90 11.10
C PRO A 91 8.49 -3.47 12.57
N LEU A 92 8.83 -4.38 13.49
CA LEU A 92 8.80 -4.11 14.95
C LEU A 92 9.63 -2.89 15.34
N GLN A 93 10.84 -2.75 14.79
CA GLN A 93 11.73 -1.59 15.02
C GLN A 93 11.08 -0.25 14.69
N MET A 94 10.31 -0.23 13.59
CA MET A 94 9.64 0.99 13.15
C MET A 94 8.52 1.37 14.11
N VAL A 95 7.74 0.39 14.57
CA VAL A 95 6.67 0.59 15.55
C VAL A 95 7.24 1.02 16.90
N ALA A 96 8.29 0.36 17.39
CA ALA A 96 8.98 0.72 18.62
C ALA A 96 9.45 2.19 18.61
N SER A 97 10.05 2.59 17.48
CA SER A 97 10.51 3.97 17.28
C SER A 97 9.35 4.97 17.28
N ALA A 98 8.24 4.66 16.62
CA ALA A 98 7.06 5.52 16.57
C ALA A 98 6.34 5.65 17.92
N LEU A 99 6.34 4.58 18.71
CA LEU A 99 5.76 4.56 20.06
C LEU A 99 6.73 5.04 21.14
N PHE A 100 7.97 5.41 20.76
CA PHE A 100 9.04 5.78 21.68
C PHE A 100 9.29 4.74 22.78
N CYS A 101 9.23 3.45 22.43
CA CYS A 101 9.42 2.34 23.35
C CYS A 101 10.45 1.32 22.83
N GLN A 102 10.75 0.29 23.63
CA GLN A 102 11.56 -0.85 23.23
C GLN A 102 10.69 -1.93 22.57
N GLU A 103 11.27 -2.80 21.73
CA GLU A 103 10.52 -3.84 21.01
C GLU A 103 9.73 -4.78 21.94
N ASP A 104 10.28 -5.11 23.12
CA ASP A 104 9.63 -5.94 24.14
C ASP A 104 8.46 -5.26 24.86
N LYS A 105 8.28 -3.94 24.65
CA LYS A 105 7.20 -3.14 25.24
C LYS A 105 6.11 -2.77 24.24
N ILE A 106 6.27 -3.07 22.95
CA ILE A 106 5.30 -2.71 21.91
C ILE A 106 3.90 -3.22 22.28
N GLU A 107 3.79 -4.51 22.63
CA GLU A 107 2.52 -5.16 22.95
C GLU A 107 1.78 -4.43 24.09
N SER A 108 2.44 -4.24 25.24
CA SER A 108 1.83 -3.56 26.40
C SER A 108 1.46 -2.10 26.14
N VAL A 109 2.24 -1.37 25.33
CA VAL A 109 1.94 0.02 24.96
C VAL A 109 0.71 0.08 24.07
N LEU A 110 0.63 -0.80 23.07
CA LEU A 110 -0.53 -0.89 22.20
C LEU A 110 -1.79 -1.28 22.99
N GLU A 111 -1.75 -2.35 23.80
CA GLU A 111 -2.90 -2.80 24.61
C GLU A 111 -3.49 -1.69 25.50
N SER A 112 -2.65 -0.82 26.06
CA SER A 112 -3.06 0.26 26.95
C SER A 112 -3.43 1.57 26.25
N SER A 113 -3.20 1.66 24.94
CA SER A 113 -3.36 2.88 24.15
C SER A 113 -4.33 2.76 22.98
N LEU A 114 -4.82 1.56 22.66
CA LEU A 114 -5.89 1.39 21.68
C LEU A 114 -7.23 1.98 22.20
N PRO A 115 -8.04 2.60 21.33
CA PRO A 115 -7.70 2.97 19.95
C PRO A 115 -6.71 4.15 19.90
N MET A 116 -5.85 4.16 18.89
CA MET A 116 -4.82 5.20 18.72
C MET A 116 -4.83 5.76 17.30
N LYS A 117 -4.75 7.08 17.18
CA LYS A 117 -4.59 7.74 15.88
C LYS A 117 -3.27 7.35 15.26
N CYS A 118 -3.28 7.10 13.97
CA CYS A 118 -2.11 6.74 13.20
C CYS A 118 -2.11 7.39 11.82
N ALA A 119 -0.91 7.57 11.30
CA ALA A 119 -0.66 7.93 9.92
C ALA A 119 0.50 7.09 9.39
N PHE A 120 0.28 6.41 8.27
CA PHE A 120 1.27 5.50 7.66
C PHE A 120 1.47 5.84 6.19
N GLN A 121 2.72 5.74 5.74
CA GLN A 121 3.04 5.60 4.32
C GLN A 121 3.21 4.11 4.00
N LEU A 122 2.41 3.65 3.07
CA LEU A 122 2.33 2.25 2.66
C LEU A 122 2.92 2.06 1.27
N LYS A 123 3.59 0.93 1.11
CA LYS A 123 3.87 0.31 -0.17
C LYS A 123 3.05 -0.97 -0.23
N ASP A 124 1.99 -0.95 -1.04
CA ASP A 124 0.89 -1.93 -1.01
C ASP A 124 0.19 -1.95 0.36
N ASP A 125 0.47 -2.99 1.16
CA ASP A 125 -0.04 -3.16 2.53
C ASP A 125 1.10 -3.18 3.58
N THR A 126 2.34 -2.95 3.15
CA THR A 126 3.51 -2.87 4.05
C THR A 126 3.84 -1.43 4.38
N VAL A 127 3.97 -1.12 5.67
CA VAL A 127 4.37 0.20 6.17
C VAL A 127 5.82 0.46 5.81
N GLN A 128 6.05 1.52 5.03
CA GLN A 128 7.37 2.05 4.71
C GLN A 128 7.81 3.12 5.70
N GLN A 129 6.86 3.89 6.22
CA GLN A 129 7.12 4.92 7.20
C GLN A 129 5.89 5.13 8.10
N ILE A 130 6.14 5.25 9.40
CA ILE A 130 5.13 5.71 10.36
C ILE A 130 5.29 7.23 10.50
N LEU A 131 4.26 7.96 10.12
CA LEU A 131 4.22 9.43 10.19
C LEU A 131 3.79 9.92 11.57
N GLY A 132 2.99 9.13 12.29
CA GLY A 132 2.59 9.40 13.66
C GLY A 132 1.76 8.27 14.25
N MET A 133 1.90 8.05 15.55
CA MET A 133 1.06 7.17 16.36
C MET A 133 0.84 7.84 17.71
N GLU A 134 -0.41 8.18 18.01
CA GLU A 134 -0.77 8.95 19.21
C GLU A 134 -2.03 8.37 19.82
N LYS A 135 -2.09 8.33 21.16
CA LYS A 135 -3.29 7.87 21.87
C LYS A 135 -4.45 8.85 21.60
N GLU A 136 -5.65 8.32 21.39
CA GLU A 136 -6.83 9.19 21.36
C GLU A 136 -7.05 9.79 22.75
N GLU A 137 -6.91 11.12 22.87
CA GLU A 137 -7.30 11.84 24.07
C GLU A 137 -8.82 11.71 24.22
N THR A 138 -9.26 10.83 25.12
CA THR A 138 -10.64 10.85 25.62
C THR A 138 -10.82 12.17 26.36
N SER A 139 -11.50 13.12 25.73
CA SER A 139 -12.01 14.29 26.43
C SER A 139 -13.10 13.81 27.38
N ASP A 140 -12.80 13.79 28.68
CA ASP A 140 -13.77 13.59 29.77
C ASP A 140 -14.81 14.73 29.82
#